data_AF-A0A7V6G5S9-F1
#
_entry.id   AF-A0A7V6G5S9-F1
#
_cell.length_a   1.000
_cell.length_b   1.000
_cell.length_c   1.000
_cell.angle_alpha   90.00
_cell.angle_beta   90.00
_cell.angle_gamma   90.00
#
_symmetry.space_group_name_H-M   'P 1'
#
loop_
_entity.id
_entity.type
_entity.pdbx_description
1 polymer ?
#
loop_
_entity_poly.entity_id
_entity_poly.type
_entity_poly.pdbx_seq_one_letter_code
_entity_poly.pdbx_strand_id
1 'polypeptide(L)'
;MKRLIIIAFWVIACFAQAQELPSIPSNGFAFPLGSKFTIKLIPTEPGYYDYSVIAFEPFQEIVDTYEKEHLFEKEGEENSIVCYFCLGTHGETEEEMDKNMKILLIFKSYSKELLSYTSEIQR
;
A
#
# COMPACT_ATOMS: atom_id res chain seq x y z
N MET A 1 10.99 14.28 -38.37
CA MET A 1 11.59 13.65 -37.17
C MET A 1 11.46 14.50 -35.91
N LYS A 2 11.82 15.80 -35.91
CA LYS A 2 11.67 16.69 -34.72
C LYS A 2 10.24 16.75 -34.14
N ARG A 3 9.20 16.73 -34.99
CA ARG A 3 7.79 16.76 -34.55
C ARG A 3 7.31 15.48 -33.86
N LEU A 4 7.87 14.31 -34.22
CA LEU A 4 7.51 13.03 -33.59
C LEU A 4 8.12 12.90 -32.19
N ILE A 5 9.31 13.46 -31.97
CA ILE A 5 9.96 13.50 -30.66
C ILE A 5 9.15 14.36 -29.68
N ILE A 6 8.56 15.47 -30.15
CA ILE A 6 7.72 16.34 -29.31
C ILE A 6 6.44 15.62 -28.89
N ILE A 7 5.80 14.85 -29.78
CA ILE A 7 4.59 14.08 -29.47
C ILE A 7 4.92 12.97 -28.45
N ALA A 8 6.06 12.29 -28.60
CA ALA A 8 6.50 11.28 -27.63
C ALA A 8 6.76 11.90 -26.24
N PHE A 9 7.32 13.11 -26.18
CA PHE A 9 7.55 13.83 -24.92
C PHE A 9 6.23 14.25 -24.23
N TRP A 10 5.20 14.58 -25.01
CA TRP A 10 3.86 14.88 -24.49
C TRP A 10 3.15 13.68 -23.90
N VAL A 11 3.28 12.50 -24.54
CA VAL A 11 2.65 11.27 -24.04
C VAL A 11 3.27 10.85 -22.70
N ILE A 12 4.59 11.01 -22.52
CA ILE A 12 5.27 10.73 -21.25
C ILE A 12 4.82 11.70 -20.14
N ALA A 13 4.59 12.98 -20.47
CA ALA A 13 4.07 13.96 -19.50
C ALA A 13 2.63 13.66 -19.04
N CYS A 14 1.80 13.03 -19.88
CA CYS A 14 0.43 12.63 -19.51
C CYS A 14 0.37 11.45 -18.53
N PHE A 15 1.39 10.58 -18.49
CA PHE A 15 1.45 9.48 -17.51
C PHE A 15 2.06 9.90 -16.16
N ALA A 16 2.59 11.11 -16.05
CA ALA A 16 3.21 11.65 -14.85
C ALA A 16 2.24 12.39 -13.92
N GLN A 17 0.93 12.38 -14.20
CA GLN A 17 -0.11 12.77 -13.24
C GLN A 17 -0.56 11.49 -12.50
N ALA A 18 0.30 10.89 -11.67
CA ALA A 18 0.53 11.27 -10.28
C ALA A 18 -0.81 11.44 -9.54
N GLN A 19 -1.22 10.39 -8.84
CA GLN A 19 -2.22 10.47 -7.78
C GLN A 19 -1.87 11.70 -6.93
N GLU A 20 -2.75 12.72 -6.87
CA GLU A 20 -2.50 13.87 -6.00
C GLU A 20 -2.48 13.33 -4.56
N LEU A 21 -1.27 13.29 -3.99
CA LEU A 21 -1.05 12.93 -2.60
C LEU A 21 -0.88 14.24 -1.82
N PRO A 22 -1.58 14.41 -0.68
CA PRO A 22 -2.56 13.48 -0.12
C PRO A 22 -3.86 13.45 -0.94
N SER A 23 -4.48 12.27 -1.04
CA SER A 23 -5.76 12.12 -1.74
C SER A 23 -6.89 12.85 -1.00
N ILE A 24 -7.95 13.21 -1.72
CA ILE A 24 -9.20 13.66 -1.09
C ILE A 24 -9.68 12.54 -0.13
N PRO A 25 -10.14 12.90 1.09
CA PRO A 25 -10.69 11.93 2.03
C PRO A 25 -11.85 11.14 1.41
N SER A 26 -11.84 9.83 1.60
CA SER A 26 -12.85 8.90 1.08
C SER A 26 -13.03 7.73 2.04
N ASN A 27 -14.20 7.08 1.98
CA ASN A 27 -14.54 5.92 2.81
C ASN A 27 -13.96 4.58 2.27
N GLY A 28 -13.14 4.62 1.23
CA GLY A 28 -12.51 3.44 0.66
C GLY A 28 -11.53 3.74 -0.46
N PHE A 29 -10.56 2.84 -0.61
CA PHE A 29 -9.55 2.86 -1.68
C PHE A 29 -9.29 1.43 -2.16
N ALA A 30 -8.89 1.31 -3.43
CA ALA A 30 -8.44 0.06 -4.01
C ALA A 30 -6.95 0.18 -4.35
N PHE A 31 -6.19 -0.86 -4.03
CA PHE A 31 -4.75 -0.91 -4.28
C PHE A 31 -4.40 -2.19 -5.03
N PRO A 32 -3.49 -2.13 -6.01
CA PRO A 32 -3.03 -3.32 -6.72
C PRO A 32 -2.10 -4.16 -5.84
N LEU A 33 -2.05 -5.46 -6.10
CA LEU A 33 -1.00 -6.33 -5.57
C LEU A 33 0.38 -5.78 -5.96
N GLY A 34 1.33 -5.84 -5.03
CA GLY A 34 2.66 -5.28 -5.20
C GLY A 34 2.71 -3.78 -4.90
N SER A 35 1.94 -3.32 -3.91
CA SER A 35 1.93 -1.93 -3.48
C SER A 35 2.24 -1.78 -2.00
N LYS A 36 2.92 -0.68 -1.68
CA LYS A 36 3.02 -0.14 -0.33
C LYS A 36 2.30 1.20 -0.31
N PHE A 37 1.46 1.41 0.69
CA PHE A 37 0.68 2.62 0.79
C PHE A 37 0.47 3.01 2.24
N THR A 38 0.29 4.31 2.47
CA THR A 38 0.00 4.85 3.79
C THR A 38 -1.31 5.61 3.73
N ILE A 39 -2.23 5.25 4.62
CA ILE A 39 -3.50 5.94 4.80
C ILE A 39 -3.47 6.74 6.09
N LYS A 40 -3.99 7.96 6.05
CA LYS A 40 -4.26 8.80 7.21
C LYS A 40 -5.73 8.69 7.58
N LEU A 41 -5.99 8.48 8.86
CA LEU A 41 -7.32 8.39 9.44
C LEU A 41 -7.82 9.80 9.76
N ILE A 42 -8.97 10.16 9.19
CA ILE A 42 -9.59 11.47 9.36
C ILE A 42 -10.92 11.24 10.10
N PRO A 43 -11.01 11.60 11.39
CA PRO A 43 -12.24 11.39 12.16
C PRO A 43 -13.41 12.15 11.54
N THR A 44 -14.55 11.48 11.36
CA THR A 44 -15.79 12.10 10.86
C THR A 44 -16.83 12.19 11.96
N GLU A 45 -17.11 11.06 12.61
CA GLU A 45 -18.02 10.90 13.74
C GLU A 45 -17.35 10.03 14.82
N PRO A 46 -17.85 10.00 16.06
CA PRO A 46 -17.31 9.12 17.09
C PRO A 46 -17.26 7.65 16.62
N GLY A 47 -16.06 7.12 16.44
CA GLY A 47 -15.82 5.74 15.98
C GLY A 47 -15.77 5.56 14.46
N TYR A 48 -15.89 6.63 13.66
CA TYR A 48 -15.86 6.58 12.20
C TYR A 48 -14.73 7.44 11.63
N TYR A 49 -14.15 6.97 10.53
CA TYR A 49 -13.03 7.62 9.87
C TYR A 49 -13.24 7.60 8.35
N ASP A 50 -12.96 8.73 7.71
CA ASP A 50 -12.56 8.74 6.32
C ASP A 50 -11.05 8.50 6.23
N TYR A 51 -10.59 8.13 5.04
CA TYR A 51 -9.20 7.82 4.76
C TYR A 51 -8.64 8.78 3.71
N SER A 52 -7.39 9.19 3.86
CA SER A 52 -6.63 9.87 2.81
C SER A 52 -5.36 9.09 2.53
N VAL A 53 -5.07 8.78 1.28
CA VAL A 53 -3.79 8.17 0.88
C VAL A 53 -2.74 9.26 0.90
N ILE A 54 -1.73 9.13 1.76
CA ILE A 54 -0.68 10.14 1.93
C ILE A 54 0.66 9.70 1.33
N ALA A 55 0.84 8.40 1.11
CA ALA A 55 1.98 7.83 0.41
C ALA A 55 1.54 6.59 -0.39
N PHE A 56 2.13 6.41 -1.56
CA PHE A 56 1.93 5.25 -2.41
C PHE A 56 3.21 4.97 -3.21
N GLU A 57 3.70 3.74 -3.15
CA GLU A 57 4.86 3.30 -3.90
C GLU A 57 4.73 1.82 -4.32
N PRO A 58 5.34 1.41 -5.45
CA PRO A 58 5.40 0.01 -5.83
C PRO A 58 6.23 -0.80 -4.83
N PHE A 59 5.82 -2.04 -4.56
CA PHE A 59 6.51 -2.97 -3.66
C PHE A 59 6.55 -4.36 -4.29
N GLN A 60 7.73 -4.81 -4.72
CA GLN A 60 7.88 -6.05 -5.50
C GLN A 60 8.55 -7.19 -4.73
N GLU A 61 8.83 -6.99 -3.45
CA GLU A 61 9.50 -7.98 -2.63
C GLU A 61 8.52 -9.08 -2.18
N ILE A 62 9.03 -10.32 -2.13
CA ILE A 62 8.34 -11.45 -1.51
C ILE A 62 8.73 -11.44 -0.04
N VAL A 63 7.75 -11.28 0.84
CA VAL A 63 7.99 -11.16 2.28
C VAL A 63 8.08 -12.54 2.93
N ASP A 64 9.10 -12.76 3.76
CA ASP A 64 9.09 -13.89 4.68
C ASP A 64 8.08 -13.62 5.80
N THR A 65 7.10 -14.51 5.92
CA THR A 65 6.02 -14.39 6.92
C THR A 65 6.49 -14.50 8.37
N TYR A 66 7.67 -15.07 8.62
CA TYR A 66 8.29 -15.16 9.94
C TYR A 66 9.15 -13.94 10.29
N GLU A 67 9.63 -13.18 9.30
CA GLU A 67 10.48 -12.00 9.50
C GLU A 67 9.86 -10.76 8.85
N LYS A 68 8.74 -10.26 9.37
CA LYS A 68 8.00 -9.12 8.77
C LYS A 68 8.19 -7.80 9.53
N GLU A 69 8.77 -7.87 10.71
CA GLU A 69 8.87 -6.74 11.64
C GLU A 69 9.80 -5.64 11.09
N HIS A 70 10.76 -6.00 10.23
CA HIS A 70 11.66 -5.06 9.58
C HIS A 70 10.97 -4.19 8.52
N LEU A 71 9.78 -4.56 8.05
CA LEU A 71 9.01 -3.79 7.07
C LEU A 71 8.49 -2.46 7.64
N PHE A 72 8.42 -2.34 8.96
CA PHE A 72 7.82 -1.18 9.61
C PHE A 72 8.81 -0.41 10.45
N GLU A 73 8.81 0.91 10.27
CA GLU A 73 9.53 1.81 11.15
C GLU A 73 8.96 1.73 12.58
N LYS A 74 9.83 1.98 13.56
CA LYS A 74 9.43 1.98 14.97
C LYS A 74 8.35 3.02 15.24
N GLU A 75 8.57 4.22 14.72
CA GLU A 75 7.68 5.38 14.76
C GLU A 75 7.15 5.65 13.35
N GLY A 76 6.04 6.37 13.24
CA GLY A 76 5.38 6.67 11.98
C GLY A 76 4.47 7.87 12.17
N GLU A 77 3.84 8.33 11.07
CA GLU A 77 2.95 9.49 11.14
C GLU A 77 1.74 9.23 12.05
N GLU A 78 1.42 10.16 12.94
CA GLU A 78 0.29 10.01 13.87
C GLU A 78 -1.03 9.81 13.10
N ASN A 79 -1.86 8.89 13.60
CA ASN A 79 -3.14 8.50 12.99
C ASN A 79 -2.99 8.02 11.55
N SER A 80 -1.87 7.36 11.23
CA SER A 80 -1.67 6.69 9.95
C SER A 80 -1.61 5.18 10.09
N ILE A 81 -1.83 4.49 8.98
CA ILE A 81 -1.61 3.05 8.84
C ILE A 81 -0.74 2.84 7.60
N VAL A 82 0.39 2.16 7.79
CA VAL A 82 1.26 1.73 6.70
C VAL A 82 0.87 0.31 6.32
N CYS A 83 0.63 0.09 5.03
CA CYS A 83 0.16 -1.17 4.46
C CYS A 83 1.10 -1.66 3.35
N TYR A 84 1.27 -2.97 3.28
CA TYR A 84 1.94 -3.72 2.24
C TYR A 84 0.95 -4.74 1.68
N PHE A 85 0.59 -4.62 0.41
CA PHE A 85 -0.21 -5.61 -0.30
C PHE A 85 0.70 -6.38 -1.25
N CYS A 86 1.16 -7.55 -0.84
CA CYS A 86 2.30 -8.23 -1.48
C CYS A 86 2.14 -9.76 -1.47
N LEU A 87 3.10 -10.44 -2.08
CA LEU A 87 3.28 -11.88 -1.89
C LEU A 87 4.11 -12.13 -0.63
N GLY A 88 3.83 -13.23 0.05
CA GLY A 88 4.71 -13.73 1.09
C GLY A 88 4.71 -15.23 1.19
N THR A 89 5.77 -15.75 1.78
CA THR A 89 6.03 -17.19 1.91
C THR A 89 6.83 -17.49 3.18
N HIS A 90 7.18 -18.76 3.41
CA HIS A 90 8.17 -19.22 4.38
C HIS A 90 8.68 -20.61 3.96
N GLY A 91 9.89 -20.97 4.37
CA GLY A 91 10.50 -22.26 4.08
C GLY A 91 12.01 -22.13 3.93
N GLU A 92 12.73 -23.24 4.10
CA GLU A 92 14.19 -23.28 3.91
C GLU A 92 14.55 -23.71 2.48
N THR A 93 13.60 -24.33 1.77
CA THR A 93 13.77 -24.82 0.40
C THR A 93 12.83 -24.12 -0.57
N GLU A 94 13.19 -24.08 -1.86
CA GLU A 94 12.36 -23.49 -2.93
C GLU A 94 10.98 -24.18 -3.03
N GLU A 95 10.92 -25.51 -2.87
CA GLU A 95 9.67 -26.27 -2.89
C GLU A 95 8.73 -25.87 -1.73
N GLU A 96 9.29 -25.66 -0.53
CA GLU A 96 8.52 -25.17 0.61
C GLU A 96 8.03 -23.74 0.37
N MET A 97 8.89 -22.88 -0.15
CA MET A 97 8.54 -21.49 -0.46
C MET A 97 7.44 -21.40 -1.52
N ASP A 98 7.47 -22.22 -2.56
CA ASP A 98 6.42 -22.25 -3.58
C ASP A 98 5.09 -22.74 -3.00
N LYS A 99 5.14 -23.80 -2.19
CA LYS A 99 3.95 -24.36 -1.54
C LYS A 99 3.30 -23.40 -0.54
N ASN A 100 4.11 -22.57 0.12
CA ASN A 100 3.67 -21.64 1.16
C ASN A 100 3.36 -20.22 0.63
N MET A 101 3.51 -20.00 -0.68
CA MET A 101 3.24 -18.72 -1.33
C MET A 101 1.77 -18.30 -1.16
N LYS A 102 1.56 -17.07 -0.73
CA LYS A 102 0.23 -16.49 -0.54
C LYS A 102 0.23 -14.98 -0.74
N ILE A 103 -0.93 -14.45 -1.09
CA ILE A 103 -1.19 -13.02 -1.11
C ILE A 103 -1.44 -12.55 0.33
N LEU A 104 -0.80 -11.45 0.72
CA LEU A 104 -0.86 -10.89 2.07
C LEU A 104 -1.19 -9.40 2.03
N LEU A 105 -2.03 -8.98 2.97
CA LEU A 105 -2.16 -7.59 3.38
C LEU A 105 -1.54 -7.47 4.78
N ILE A 106 -0.35 -6.90 4.86
CA ILE A 106 0.39 -6.69 6.12
C ILE A 106 0.34 -5.20 6.43
N PHE A 107 0.01 -4.82 7.67
CA PHE A 107 -0.05 -3.40 8.02
C PHE A 107 0.30 -3.17 9.49
N LYS A 108 0.68 -1.92 9.79
CA LYS A 108 0.91 -1.41 11.13
C LYS A 108 0.19 -0.09 11.31
N SER A 109 -0.57 0.01 12.40
CA SER A 109 -1.22 1.25 12.82
C SER A 109 -0.29 2.07 13.71
N TYR A 110 -0.21 3.37 13.42
CA TYR A 110 0.42 4.39 14.26
C TYR A 110 -0.63 5.29 14.94
N SER A 111 -1.89 4.83 14.98
CA SER A 111 -2.95 5.43 15.79
C SER A 111 -2.86 4.95 17.24
N LYS A 112 -3.28 5.81 18.18
CA LYS A 112 -3.46 5.45 19.59
C LYS A 112 -4.76 4.69 19.84
N GLU A 113 -5.68 4.75 18.87
CA GLU A 113 -6.98 4.10 18.94
C GLU A 113 -6.89 2.62 18.54
N LEU A 114 -7.71 1.78 19.18
CA LEU A 114 -7.90 0.40 18.73
C LEU A 114 -8.84 0.39 17.53
N LEU A 115 -8.37 -0.15 16.41
CA LEU A 115 -9.11 -0.16 15.15
C LEU A 115 -9.63 -1.57 14.87
N SER A 116 -10.91 -1.66 14.51
CA SER A 116 -11.47 -2.82 13.83
C SER A 116 -11.41 -2.57 12.33
N TYR A 117 -10.99 -3.57 11.55
CA TYR A 117 -10.93 -3.47 10.10
C TYR A 117 -11.58 -4.69 9.46
N THR A 118 -12.08 -4.49 8.23
CA THR A 118 -12.53 -5.56 7.35
C THR A 118 -11.77 -5.41 6.04
N SER A 119 -11.28 -6.53 5.49
CA SER A 119 -10.59 -6.57 4.21
C SER A 119 -11.30 -7.54 3.28
N GLU A 120 -11.68 -7.05 2.11
CA GLU A 120 -12.28 -7.85 1.05
C GLU A 120 -11.28 -7.96 -0.11
N ILE A 121 -10.66 -9.13 -0.26
CA ILE A 121 -9.75 -9.39 -1.38
C ILE A 121 -10.58 -9.92 -2.54
N GLN A 122 -10.83 -9.09 -3.55
CA GLN A 122 -11.51 -9.49 -4.78
C GLN A 122 -10.54 -10.26 -5.68
N ARG A 123 -10.99 -11.40 -6.22
CA ARG A 123 -10.24 -12.26 -7.16
C ARG A 123 -10.52 -11.87 -8.61
#